data_AF-A0A2T4A9H6-F1
#
_entry.id   AF-A0A2T4A9H6-F1
#
_cell.length_a   1.000
_cell.length_b   1.000
_cell.length_c   1.000
_cell.angle_alpha   90.00
_cell.angle_beta   90.00
_cell.angle_gamma   90.00
#
_symmetry.space_group_name_H-M   'P 1'
#
loop_
_entity.id
_entity.type
_entity.pdbx_description
1 polymer ?
#
loop_
_entity_poly.entity_id
_entity_poly.type
_entity_poly.pdbx_seq_one_letter_code
_entity_poly.pdbx_strand_id
1 'polypeptide(L)'
;MSSSSQATQKIPLHHRPDDTGYRLIELPPELESLLESENAPVLTLESSETSALLKTPDRTYSLRQKNTSNSVILLSPTADQGMAAISTIRETVELELAPQTPVASGGPLKNTGSRGKWHEMFGKGR
;
A
#
# COMPACT_ATOMS: atom_id res chain seq x y z
N MET A 1 43.23 29.78 -28.50
CA MET A 1 42.82 29.67 -27.09
C MET A 1 41.32 29.89 -27.04
N SER A 2 40.53 28.83 -27.01
CA SER A 2 39.07 28.92 -26.94
C SER A 2 38.63 28.43 -25.57
N SER A 3 38.29 29.35 -24.66
CA SER A 3 37.76 29.01 -23.34
C SER A 3 36.34 28.47 -23.49
N SER A 4 36.18 27.17 -23.20
CA SER A 4 34.87 26.54 -23.03
C SER A 4 34.22 27.05 -21.75
N SER A 5 33.21 27.91 -21.86
CA SER A 5 32.36 28.29 -20.73
C SER A 5 31.37 27.17 -20.48
N GLN A 6 31.66 26.31 -19.50
CA GLN A 6 30.75 25.27 -19.05
C GLN A 6 29.59 25.93 -18.28
N ALA A 7 28.51 26.28 -18.97
CA ALA A 7 27.31 26.80 -18.33
C ALA A 7 26.69 25.69 -17.47
N THR A 8 26.78 25.82 -16.14
CA THR A 8 26.12 24.91 -15.20
C THR A 8 24.61 25.09 -15.34
N GLN A 9 23.93 24.20 -16.08
CA GLN A 9 22.47 24.16 -16.12
C GLN A 9 21.96 23.86 -14.71
N LYS A 10 21.20 24.81 -14.13
CA LYS A 10 20.52 24.64 -12.85
C LYS A 10 19.04 24.34 -13.13
N ILE A 11 18.47 23.40 -12.38
CA ILE A 11 17.03 23.09 -12.42
C ILE A 11 16.38 23.80 -11.23
N PRO A 12 15.45 24.75 -11.44
CA PRO A 12 14.70 25.36 -10.36
C PRO A 12 13.89 24.32 -9.57
N LEU A 13 13.89 24.42 -8.24
CA LEU A 13 13.07 23.58 -7.37
C LEU A 13 12.08 24.47 -6.61
N HIS A 14 10.79 24.24 -6.83
CA HIS A 14 9.70 24.94 -6.21
C HIS A 14 9.07 24.08 -5.11
N HIS A 15 8.74 24.65 -3.96
CA HIS A 15 7.98 23.95 -2.93
C HIS A 15 6.49 24.23 -3.14
N ARG A 16 5.73 23.23 -3.64
CA ARG A 16 4.31 23.35 -3.97
C ARG A 16 3.55 22.06 -3.60
N PRO A 17 3.36 21.79 -2.30
CA PRO A 17 2.59 20.63 -1.86
C PRO A 17 1.17 20.67 -2.45
N ASP A 18 0.64 19.50 -2.80
CA ASP A 18 -0.76 19.38 -3.22
C ASP A 18 -1.62 18.71 -2.15
N ASP A 19 -2.94 18.80 -2.31
CA ASP A 19 -3.92 18.20 -1.41
C ASP A 19 -4.40 16.81 -1.88
N THR A 20 -3.70 16.19 -2.85
CA THR A 20 -4.09 14.89 -3.43
C THR A 20 -3.92 13.75 -2.41
N GLY A 21 -3.03 13.92 -1.44
CA GLY A 21 -2.79 12.90 -0.39
C GLY A 21 -2.03 11.69 -0.89
N TYR A 22 -0.97 11.89 -1.67
CA TYR A 22 -0.14 10.83 -2.24
C TYR A 22 0.37 9.82 -1.19
N ARG A 23 0.37 8.55 -1.57
CA ARG A 23 0.88 7.41 -0.79
C ARG A 23 1.71 6.50 -1.68
N LEU A 24 2.74 5.88 -1.12
CA LEU A 24 3.55 4.88 -1.82
C LEU A 24 3.13 3.49 -1.37
N ILE A 25 2.90 2.60 -2.34
CA ILE A 25 2.62 1.18 -2.11
C ILE A 25 3.80 0.38 -2.68
N GLU A 26 4.36 -0.51 -1.88
CA GLU A 26 5.41 -1.44 -2.28
C GLU A 26 4.76 -2.65 -2.97
N LEU A 27 5.05 -2.83 -4.26
CA LEU A 27 4.44 -3.86 -5.09
C LEU A 27 5.25 -5.17 -5.03
N PRO A 28 4.61 -6.32 -4.74
CA PRO A 28 5.20 -7.62 -4.99
C PRO A 28 5.48 -7.82 -6.49
N PRO A 29 6.53 -8.56 -6.89
CA PRO A 29 6.91 -8.73 -8.30
C PRO A 29 5.78 -9.29 -9.18
N GLU A 30 4.95 -10.18 -8.63
CA GLU A 30 3.81 -10.72 -9.36
C GLU A 30 2.74 -9.66 -9.66
N LEU A 31 2.56 -8.69 -8.77
CA LEU A 31 1.56 -7.64 -8.90
C LEU A 31 2.04 -6.54 -9.85
N GLU A 32 3.33 -6.22 -9.79
CA GLU A 32 4.01 -5.38 -10.77
C GLU A 32 3.84 -5.98 -12.18
N SER A 33 4.19 -7.25 -12.36
CA SER A 33 4.03 -7.96 -13.64
C SER A 33 2.57 -7.97 -14.13
N LEU A 34 1.61 -8.09 -13.22
CA LEU A 34 0.18 -8.07 -13.54
C LEU A 34 -0.27 -6.69 -14.03
N LEU A 35 0.20 -5.61 -13.38
CA LEU A 35 -0.12 -4.23 -13.73
C LEU A 35 0.55 -3.76 -15.03
N GLU A 36 1.72 -4.31 -15.35
CA GLU A 36 2.43 -4.03 -16.62
C GLU A 36 1.96 -4.88 -17.79
N SER A 37 1.10 -5.88 -17.56
CA SER A 37 0.60 -6.75 -18.62
C SER A 37 -0.34 -6.03 -19.59
N GLU A 38 -0.42 -6.51 -20.84
CA GLU A 38 -1.32 -5.93 -21.87
C GLU A 38 -2.80 -5.94 -21.45
N ASN A 39 -3.18 -6.89 -20.59
CA ASN A 39 -4.54 -7.01 -20.04
C ASN A 39 -4.53 -6.74 -18.53
N ALA A 40 -3.94 -5.62 -18.11
CA ALA A 40 -3.89 -5.21 -16.72
C ALA A 40 -5.30 -5.15 -16.11
N PRO A 41 -5.60 -5.94 -15.06
CA PRO A 41 -6.90 -5.95 -14.44
C PRO A 41 -7.13 -4.72 -13.57
N VAL A 42 -8.41 -4.40 -13.33
CA VAL A 42 -8.77 -3.40 -12.31
C VAL A 42 -8.54 -3.98 -10.93
N LEU A 43 -7.70 -3.31 -10.13
CA LEU A 43 -7.50 -3.63 -8.72
C LEU A 43 -8.50 -2.87 -7.86
N THR A 44 -9.02 -3.51 -6.82
CA THR A 44 -10.01 -2.89 -5.91
C THR A 44 -9.49 -2.85 -4.49
N LEU A 45 -9.66 -1.68 -3.85
CA LEU A 45 -9.40 -1.49 -2.43
C LEU A 45 -10.71 -1.63 -1.65
N GLU A 46 -10.71 -2.49 -0.64
CA GLU A 46 -11.85 -2.71 0.25
C GLU A 46 -11.44 -2.52 1.70
N SER A 47 -12.34 -1.97 2.53
CA SER A 47 -12.15 -1.95 3.98
C SER A 47 -12.60 -3.27 4.60
N SER A 48 -11.81 -3.82 5.51
CA SER A 48 -12.21 -4.89 6.43
C SER A 48 -12.31 -4.35 7.86
N GLU A 49 -12.71 -5.20 8.81
CA GLU A 49 -12.84 -4.81 10.23
C GLU A 49 -11.53 -4.29 10.84
N THR A 50 -10.38 -4.77 10.36
CA THR A 50 -9.06 -4.51 10.99
C THR A 50 -8.04 -3.88 10.05
N SER A 51 -8.24 -3.91 8.73
CA SER A 51 -7.30 -3.37 7.75
C SER A 51 -7.96 -3.06 6.40
N ALA A 52 -7.26 -2.35 5.53
CA ALA A 52 -7.63 -2.26 4.12
C ALA A 52 -7.05 -3.46 3.35
N LEU A 53 -7.79 -3.94 2.35
CA LEU A 53 -7.44 -5.06 1.50
C LEU A 53 -7.34 -4.61 0.04
N LEU A 54 -6.29 -5.03 -0.66
CA LEU A 54 -6.16 -4.92 -2.11
C LEU A 54 -6.51 -6.27 -2.72
N LYS A 55 -7.53 -6.30 -3.58
CA LYS A 55 -7.91 -7.51 -4.33
C LYS A 55 -7.41 -7.45 -5.75
N THR A 56 -6.78 -8.55 -6.16
CA THR A 56 -6.49 -8.90 -7.55
C THR A 56 -7.47 -10.01 -7.97
N PRO A 57 -7.51 -10.40 -9.26
CA PRO A 57 -8.35 -11.52 -9.70
C PRO A 57 -8.07 -12.85 -8.99
N ASP A 58 -6.83 -13.06 -8.54
CA ASP A 58 -6.34 -14.32 -7.99
C ASP A 58 -6.00 -14.27 -6.48
N ARG A 59 -5.73 -13.07 -5.93
CA ARG A 59 -5.16 -12.88 -4.60
C ARG A 59 -5.79 -11.71 -3.87
N THR A 60 -5.66 -11.76 -2.55
CA THR A 60 -6.02 -10.65 -1.67
C THR A 60 -4.79 -10.32 -0.82
N TYR A 61 -4.45 -9.03 -0.74
CA TYR A 61 -3.34 -8.53 0.06
C TYR A 61 -3.88 -7.61 1.16
N SER A 62 -3.44 -7.77 2.39
CA SER A 62 -3.68 -6.79 3.45
C SER A 62 -2.64 -5.67 3.38
N LEU A 63 -3.10 -4.43 3.47
CA LEU A 63 -2.25 -3.24 3.48
C LEU A 63 -1.69 -3.01 4.88
N ARG A 64 -0.36 -2.87 4.97
CA ARG A 64 0.34 -2.55 6.21
C ARG A 64 1.13 -1.27 6.05
N GLN A 65 0.80 -0.26 6.85
CA GLN A 65 1.57 0.97 6.88
C GLN A 65 2.87 0.79 7.67
N LYS A 66 3.97 1.28 7.11
CA LYS A 66 5.30 1.24 7.72
C LYS A 66 5.96 2.61 7.67
N ASN A 67 6.32 3.14 8.82
CA ASN A 67 7.04 4.41 8.90
C ASN A 67 8.51 4.21 8.49
N THR A 68 9.06 5.20 7.80
CA THR A 68 10.47 5.24 7.39
C THR A 68 11.22 6.31 8.20
N SER A 69 12.47 6.06 8.56
CA SER A 69 13.32 7.06 9.25
C SER A 69 13.74 8.21 8.33
N ASN A 70 13.70 7.99 7.02
CA ASN A 70 13.97 8.97 5.98
C ASN A 70 12.66 9.46 5.36
N SER A 71 12.70 10.65 4.77
CA SER A 71 11.58 11.20 3.99
C SER A 71 11.86 11.06 2.50
N VAL A 72 10.82 10.72 1.73
CA VAL A 72 10.85 10.71 0.27
C VAL A 72 10.08 11.93 -0.23
N ILE A 73 10.70 12.74 -1.09
CA ILE A 73 10.03 13.90 -1.68
C ILE A 73 9.55 13.50 -3.08
N LEU A 74 8.24 13.60 -3.32
CA LEU A 74 7.68 13.44 -4.64
C LEU A 74 7.84 14.75 -5.42
N LEU A 75 8.37 14.63 -6.63
CA LEU A 75 8.60 15.76 -7.52
C LEU A 75 7.73 15.63 -8.78
N SER A 76 7.14 16.72 -9.23
CA SER A 76 6.52 16.82 -10.56
C SER A 76 7.24 17.86 -11.42
N PRO A 77 7.40 17.63 -12.73
CA PRO A 77 7.94 18.65 -13.64
C PRO A 77 7.02 19.87 -13.70
N THR A 78 7.61 21.05 -13.87
CA THR A 78 6.89 22.33 -14.04
C THR A 78 7.12 22.92 -15.43
N ALA A 79 6.21 23.80 -15.87
CA ALA A 79 6.23 24.39 -17.22
C ALA A 79 7.48 25.24 -17.51
N ASP A 80 8.14 25.76 -16.49
CA ASP A 80 9.39 26.54 -16.55
C ASP A 80 10.66 25.65 -16.59
N GLN A 81 10.52 24.37 -16.97
CA GLN A 81 11.61 23.38 -16.95
C GLN A 81 12.23 23.17 -15.56
N GLY A 82 11.45 23.47 -14.51
CA GLY A 82 11.79 23.19 -13.12
C GLY A 82 11.14 21.92 -12.59
N MET A 83 11.29 21.72 -11.28
CA MET A 83 10.63 20.66 -10.51
C MET A 83 9.82 21.30 -9.38
N ALA A 84 8.67 20.73 -9.06
CA ALA A 84 7.89 21.08 -7.86
C ALA A 84 7.93 19.92 -6.87
N ALA A 85 8.28 20.18 -5.62
CA ALA A 85 8.06 19.27 -4.51
C ALA A 85 6.58 19.28 -4.13
N ILE A 86 5.88 18.21 -4.52
CA ILE A 86 4.41 18.07 -4.39
C ILE A 86 3.98 17.29 -3.16
N SER A 87 4.86 16.46 -2.59
CA SER A 87 4.58 15.75 -1.35
C SER A 87 5.87 15.33 -0.66
N THR A 88 5.81 15.20 0.66
CA THR A 88 6.88 14.61 1.49
C THR A 88 6.30 13.43 2.24
N ILE A 89 6.75 12.23 1.90
CA ILE A 89 6.24 10.96 2.41
C ILE A 89 7.20 10.41 3.46
N ARG A 90 6.65 9.96 4.60
CA ARG A 90 7.41 9.40 5.74
C ARG A 90 6.96 7.97 6.09
N GLU A 91 6.09 7.42 5.26
CA GLU A 91 5.52 6.11 5.42
C GLU A 91 5.27 5.47 4.06
N THR A 92 5.44 4.15 3.99
CA THR A 92 5.06 3.34 2.83
C THR A 92 3.97 2.36 3.24
N VAL A 93 3.29 1.80 2.25
CA VAL A 93 2.31 0.73 2.43
C VAL A 93 2.89 -0.55 1.85
N GLU A 94 3.13 -1.53 2.70
CA GLU A 94 3.53 -2.87 2.31
C GLU A 94 2.28 -3.73 2.05
N LEU A 95 2.40 -4.69 1.15
CA LEU A 95 1.35 -5.64 0.82
C LEU A 95 1.73 -7.03 1.36
N GLU A 96 0.92 -7.55 2.29
CA GLU A 96 1.07 -8.90 2.82
C GLU A 96 -0.05 -9.79 2.27
N LEU A 97 0.26 -11.00 1.80
CA LEU A 97 -0.76 -11.91 1.28
C LEU A 97 -1.73 -12.30 2.39
N ALA A 98 -3.01 -12.00 2.21
CA ALA A 98 -4.04 -12.35 3.17
C ALA A 98 -4.34 -13.86 3.09
N PRO A 99 -4.60 -14.54 4.22
CA PRO A 99 -5.10 -15.90 4.19
C PRO A 99 -6.44 -15.91 3.45
N GLN A 100 -6.50 -16.62 2.33
CA GLN A 100 -7.75 -16.90 1.62
C GLN A 100 -8.63 -17.70 2.58
N THR A 101 -9.55 -17.05 3.28
CA THR A 101 -10.60 -17.77 3.99
C THR A 101 -11.48 -18.33 2.87
N PRO A 102 -11.57 -19.65 2.68
CA PRO A 102 -12.49 -20.18 1.70
C PRO A 102 -13.86 -19.61 2.06
N VAL A 103 -14.47 -18.87 1.13
CA VAL A 103 -15.88 -18.54 1.19
C VAL A 103 -16.60 -19.87 1.32
N ALA A 104 -17.00 -20.19 2.55
CA ALA A 104 -17.85 -21.33 2.82
C ALA A 104 -19.17 -21.01 2.10
N SER A 105 -19.29 -21.55 0.89
CA SER A 105 -20.57 -21.69 0.20
C SER A 105 -21.56 -22.24 1.22
N GLY A 106 -22.63 -21.49 1.45
CA GLY A 106 -23.51 -21.62 2.61
C GLY A 106 -24.08 -23.02 2.82
N GLY A 107 -23.35 -23.84 3.58
CA GLY A 107 -23.85 -25.06 4.20
C GLY A 107 -24.45 -24.72 5.56
N PRO A 108 -25.54 -25.39 5.99
CA PRO A 108 -26.19 -25.08 7.25
C PRO A 108 -25.20 -25.17 8.40
N LEU A 109 -25.14 -24.12 9.22
CA LEU A 109 -24.37 -24.06 10.46
C LEU A 109 -24.65 -25.32 11.29
N LYS A 110 -23.71 -26.28 11.29
CA LYS A 110 -23.70 -27.35 12.28
C LYS A 110 -23.40 -26.68 13.60
N ASN A 111 -24.42 -26.58 14.46
CA ASN A 111 -24.28 -26.31 15.88
C ASN A 111 -23.35 -27.38 16.48
N THR A 112 -22.04 -27.15 16.49
CA THR A 112 -21.11 -27.91 17.31
C THR A 112 -21.30 -27.37 18.72
N GLY A 113 -22.04 -28.14 19.54
CA GLY A 113 -22.52 -27.77 20.87
C GLY A 113 -21.42 -27.55 21.93
N SER A 114 -20.47 -26.66 21.69
CA SER A 114 -19.39 -26.31 22.61
C SER A 114 -19.75 -25.04 23.40
N ARG A 115 -20.92 -25.01 24.05
CA ARG A 115 -21.27 -23.98 25.05
C ARG A 115 -20.81 -24.33 26.48
N GLY A 116 -19.89 -25.28 26.64
CA GLY A 116 -19.54 -25.81 27.98
C GLY A 116 -18.10 -25.64 28.45
N LYS A 117 -17.12 -25.42 27.58
CA LYS A 117 -15.72 -25.76 27.93
C LYS A 117 -14.82 -24.57 28.31
N TRP A 118 -15.27 -23.33 28.10
CA TRP A 118 -14.50 -22.14 28.47
C TRP A 118 -14.58 -21.80 29.96
N HIS A 119 -15.72 -22.06 30.61
CA HIS A 119 -15.90 -21.71 32.03
C HIS A 119 -15.16 -22.65 33.01
N GLU A 120 -14.72 -23.83 32.59
CA GLU A 120 -13.98 -24.77 33.44
C GLU A 120 -12.46 -24.51 33.49
N MET A 121 -11.88 -23.80 32.51
CA MET A 121 -10.41 -23.65 32.41
C MET A 121 -9.81 -22.52 33.25
N PHE A 122 -10.61 -21.60 33.79
CA PHE A 122 -10.09 -20.44 34.55
C PHE A 122 -10.70 -20.24 35.95
N GLY A 123 -11.60 -21.11 36.40
CA GLY A 123 -12.23 -21.00 37.73
C GLY A 123 -11.49 -21.69 38.88
N LYS A 124 -10.44 -22.47 38.60
CA LYS A 124 -9.77 -23.29 39.62
C LYS A 124 -8.56 -22.57 40.21
N GLY A 125 -8.83 -21.53 40.98
CA GLY A 125 -7.80 -20.76 41.66
C GLY A 125 -8.34 -19.53 42.36
N ARG A 126 -9.31 -19.72 43.27
CA ARG A 126 -9.59 -18.86 44.42
C ARG A 126 -10.67 -19.44 45.32
#